data_AF-A0AAJ0NGQ2-F1
#
_entry.id   AF-A0AAJ0NGQ2-F1
#
_cell.length_a   1.000
_cell.length_b   1.000
_cell.length_c   1.000
_cell.angle_alpha   90.00
_cell.angle_beta   90.00
_cell.angle_gamma   90.00
#
_symmetry.space_group_name_H-M   'P 1'
#
loop_
_entity.id
_entity.type
_entity.pdbx_description
1 polymer ?
#
loop_
_entity_poly.entity_id
_entity_poly.type
_entity_poly.pdbx_seq_one_letter_code
_entity_poly.pdbx_strand_id
1 'polypeptide(L)'
;MKKQLKLYFKGSPSEIRYLEEQQKDGYMLTNIKNGIYTFEENSTVSDTKLQVTFVRSEDLKEPNTKVEKSPFLSVLAKQLNYSKYTVLYSYLKEKDNPIYNLADTKAAEHEYLSFFKRIIFSLAVLTMFVCVAFWSYFTAIGKPSSTLLMPMQIMISIFIILSPFNILINRRIRKNCPKIEDELYLSYSVSVKSPESQPDIDSLKFLGAWRYQTDKEGKYYYNLFSKEPKDVILKNVSAKLHLPEEDVYVYSRFDLFPITMHF
;
A
#
# COMPACT_ATOMS: atom_id res chain seq x y z
N MET A 1 -10.15 -27.45 -3.47
CA MET A 1 -10.48 -26.06 -3.08
C MET A 1 -10.68 -25.99 -1.56
N LYS A 2 -9.93 -25.13 -0.86
CA LYS A 2 -9.87 -25.06 0.61
C LYS A 2 -10.51 -23.75 1.08
N LYS A 3 -11.34 -23.79 2.13
CA LYS A 3 -11.99 -22.60 2.72
C LYS A 3 -11.64 -22.49 4.20
N GLN A 4 -11.25 -21.30 4.64
CA GLN A 4 -10.90 -21.06 6.04
C GLN A 4 -11.46 -19.72 6.53
N LEU A 5 -12.08 -19.74 7.71
CA LEU A 5 -12.57 -18.53 8.37
C LEU A 5 -11.45 -17.93 9.22
N LYS A 6 -11.04 -16.70 8.89
CA LYS A 6 -10.07 -15.93 9.65
C LYS A 6 -10.47 -14.45 9.67
N LEU A 7 -10.28 -13.79 10.82
CA LEU A 7 -10.55 -12.36 10.97
C LEU A 7 -9.23 -11.62 11.07
N TYR A 8 -8.63 -11.33 9.92
CA TYR A 8 -7.47 -10.45 9.83
C TYR A 8 -7.87 -9.08 9.28
N PHE A 9 -7.20 -8.05 9.79
CA PHE A 9 -7.21 -6.75 9.16
C PHE A 9 -6.42 -6.86 7.84
N LYS A 10 -7.01 -6.37 6.74
CA LYS A 10 -6.48 -6.60 5.39
C LYS A 10 -5.12 -5.96 5.17
N GLY A 11 -4.24 -6.68 4.49
CA GLY A 11 -2.82 -6.39 4.30
C GLY A 11 -2.00 -6.31 5.58
N SER A 12 -2.52 -6.73 6.74
CA SER A 12 -1.74 -6.69 7.99
C SER A 12 -0.60 -7.72 7.97
N PRO A 13 0.49 -7.52 8.73
CA PRO A 13 1.58 -8.49 8.80
C PRO A 13 1.11 -9.91 9.18
N SER A 14 0.10 -10.02 10.05
CA SER A 14 -0.48 -11.30 10.42
C SER A 14 -1.25 -11.96 9.29
N GLU A 15 -1.98 -11.18 8.47
CA GLU A 15 -2.64 -11.71 7.27
C GLU A 15 -1.59 -12.15 6.26
N ILE A 16 -0.57 -11.34 6.02
CA ILE A 16 0.50 -11.63 5.05
C ILE A 16 1.20 -12.94 5.42
N ARG A 17 1.62 -13.10 6.68
CA ARG A 17 2.25 -14.35 7.14
C ARG A 17 1.35 -15.56 6.94
N TYR A 18 0.06 -15.43 7.24
CA TYR A 18 -0.90 -16.51 7.02
C TYR A 18 -1.03 -16.86 5.52
N LEU A 19 -1.05 -15.88 4.64
CA LEU A 19 -1.09 -16.10 3.19
C LEU A 19 0.22 -16.70 2.66
N GLU A 20 1.38 -16.30 3.20
CA GLU A 20 2.69 -16.87 2.88
C GLU A 20 2.81 -18.33 3.32
N GLU A 21 2.24 -18.70 4.48
CA GLU A 21 2.16 -20.09 4.93
C GLU A 21 1.33 -20.92 3.93
N GLN A 22 0.14 -20.45 3.55
CA GLN A 22 -0.68 -21.13 2.54
C GLN A 22 0.03 -21.22 1.18
N GLN A 23 0.76 -20.18 0.78
CA GLN A 23 1.55 -20.18 -0.43
C GLN A 23 2.64 -21.27 -0.42
N LYS A 24 3.38 -21.41 0.70
CA LYS A 24 4.40 -22.45 0.86
C LYS A 24 3.82 -23.85 0.77
N ASP A 25 2.59 -24.02 1.26
CA ASP A 25 1.82 -25.26 1.16
C ASP A 25 1.24 -25.50 -0.26
N GLY A 26 1.54 -24.65 -1.25
CA GLY A 26 1.06 -24.79 -2.62
C GLY A 26 -0.37 -24.27 -2.85
N TYR A 27 -0.90 -23.44 -1.94
CA TYR A 27 -2.25 -22.88 -2.06
C TYR A 27 -2.24 -21.42 -2.50
N MET A 28 -3.02 -21.14 -3.55
CA MET A 28 -3.22 -19.82 -4.11
C MET A 28 -4.54 -19.23 -3.63
N LEU A 29 -4.51 -18.00 -3.15
CA LEU A 29 -5.71 -17.28 -2.73
C LEU A 29 -6.56 -16.86 -3.94
N THR A 30 -7.86 -17.18 -3.92
CA THR A 30 -8.78 -16.89 -5.03
C THR A 30 -9.97 -16.04 -4.63
N ASN A 31 -10.33 -15.99 -3.36
CA ASN A 31 -11.41 -15.13 -2.89
C ASN A 31 -11.29 -14.81 -1.40
N ILE A 32 -11.77 -13.62 -1.02
CA ILE A 32 -11.99 -13.22 0.37
C ILE A 32 -13.39 -12.60 0.50
N LYS A 33 -14.30 -13.29 1.19
CA LYS A 33 -15.66 -12.79 1.49
C LYS A 33 -15.98 -12.96 2.97
N ASN A 34 -16.32 -11.87 3.66
CA ASN A 34 -16.71 -11.87 5.08
C ASN A 34 -15.75 -12.63 6.01
N GLY A 35 -14.44 -12.52 5.78
CA GLY A 35 -13.42 -13.24 6.55
C GLY A 35 -13.20 -14.70 6.14
N ILE A 36 -13.94 -15.20 5.16
CA ILE A 36 -13.72 -16.52 4.56
C ILE A 36 -12.71 -16.36 3.43
N TYR A 37 -11.54 -16.99 3.61
CA TYR A 37 -10.50 -17.10 2.60
C TYR A 37 -10.71 -18.38 1.82
N THR A 38 -10.75 -18.27 0.50
CA THR A 38 -10.87 -19.41 -0.41
C THR A 38 -9.57 -19.57 -1.17
N PHE A 39 -9.06 -20.80 -1.18
CA PHE A 39 -7.82 -21.17 -1.82
C PHE A 39 -8.03 -22.28 -2.84
N GLU A 40 -7.29 -22.19 -3.94
CA GLU A 40 -7.11 -23.25 -4.93
C GLU A 40 -5.70 -23.81 -4.82
N GLU A 41 -5.56 -25.12 -5.02
CA GLU A 41 -4.26 -25.76 -5.02
C GLU A 41 -3.57 -25.46 -6.36
N ASN A 42 -2.36 -24.94 -6.28
CA ASN A 42 -1.51 -24.65 -7.43
C ASN A 42 -0.05 -24.74 -7.00
N SER A 43 0.60 -25.87 -7.31
CA SER A 43 1.98 -26.16 -6.92
C SER A 43 2.98 -25.12 -7.43
N THR A 44 2.70 -24.43 -8.53
CA THR A 44 3.60 -23.38 -9.06
C THR A 44 3.66 -22.11 -8.19
N VAL A 45 2.73 -21.96 -7.24
CA VAL A 45 2.69 -20.78 -6.36
C VAL A 45 3.80 -20.79 -5.30
N SER A 46 4.31 -21.97 -4.93
CA SER A 46 5.36 -22.10 -3.90
C SER A 46 6.66 -21.39 -4.29
N ASP A 47 6.92 -21.30 -5.59
CA ASP A 47 8.13 -20.67 -6.13
C ASP A 47 7.98 -19.17 -6.39
N THR A 48 6.78 -18.62 -6.18
CA THR A 48 6.50 -17.19 -6.38
C THR A 48 6.81 -16.34 -5.14
N LYS A 49 6.67 -15.03 -5.25
CA LYS A 49 6.70 -14.10 -4.10
C LYS A 49 5.34 -13.43 -3.95
N LEU A 50 4.73 -13.54 -2.78
CA LEU A 50 3.52 -12.78 -2.46
C LEU A 50 3.87 -11.31 -2.30
N GLN A 51 3.25 -10.47 -3.12
CA GLN A 51 3.25 -9.02 -2.99
C GLN A 51 1.84 -8.55 -2.61
N VAL A 52 1.76 -7.74 -1.56
CA VAL A 52 0.52 -7.10 -1.13
C VAL A 52 0.62 -5.61 -1.42
N THR A 53 -0.32 -5.07 -2.19
CA THR A 53 -0.30 -3.68 -2.65
C THR A 53 -1.62 -2.99 -2.38
N PHE A 54 -1.56 -1.76 -1.88
CA PHE A 54 -2.70 -0.86 -1.72
C PHE A 54 -2.75 0.08 -2.92
N VAL A 55 -3.91 0.15 -3.58
CA VAL A 55 -4.18 1.03 -4.72
C VAL A 55 -5.53 1.70 -4.55
N ARG A 56 -5.76 2.84 -5.20
CA ARG A 56 -7.11 3.43 -5.25
C ARG A 56 -7.96 2.59 -6.19
N SER A 57 -9.20 2.32 -5.79
CA SER A 57 -10.12 1.48 -6.56
C SER A 57 -10.45 2.09 -7.93
N GLU A 58 -10.41 3.42 -8.03
CA GLU A 58 -10.63 4.18 -9.28
C GLU A 58 -9.52 3.92 -10.33
N ASP A 59 -8.31 3.55 -9.90
CA ASP A 59 -7.17 3.25 -10.78
C ASP A 59 -7.24 1.83 -11.40
N LEU A 60 -8.16 0.99 -10.92
CA LEU A 60 -8.34 -0.37 -11.39
C LEU A 60 -9.39 -0.40 -12.50
N LYS A 61 -8.97 -0.80 -13.71
CA LYS A 61 -9.88 -0.96 -14.86
C LYS A 61 -10.99 -1.99 -14.60
N GLU A 62 -10.74 -3.00 -13.76
CA GLU A 62 -11.74 -3.95 -13.27
C GLU A 62 -11.32 -4.52 -11.89
N PRO A 63 -12.20 -4.54 -10.87
CA PRO A 63 -11.84 -4.87 -9.49
C PRO A 63 -11.84 -6.37 -9.14
N ASN A 64 -12.12 -7.29 -10.08
CA ASN A 64 -12.28 -8.73 -9.80
C ASN A 64 -11.69 -9.67 -10.87
N THR A 65 -10.67 -9.23 -11.61
CA THR A 65 -10.16 -10.00 -12.74
C THR A 65 -8.96 -10.84 -12.29
N LYS A 66 -9.07 -12.17 -12.38
CA LYS A 66 -7.94 -13.12 -12.28
C LYS A 66 -7.08 -12.88 -13.52
N VAL A 67 -6.18 -11.90 -13.48
CA VAL A 67 -5.34 -11.55 -14.63
C VAL A 67 -4.08 -12.43 -14.61
N GLU A 68 -4.13 -13.56 -15.31
CA GLU A 68 -2.92 -14.26 -15.75
C GLU A 68 -2.27 -13.42 -16.87
N LYS A 69 -1.46 -12.43 -16.49
CA LYS A 69 -0.55 -11.77 -17.41
C LYS A 69 0.82 -11.68 -16.77
N SER A 70 1.84 -12.05 -17.53
CA SER A 70 3.23 -11.79 -17.19
C SER A 70 3.37 -10.35 -16.67
N PRO A 71 3.95 -10.12 -15.48
CA PRO A 71 4.83 -11.01 -14.71
C PRO A 71 4.15 -11.77 -13.53
N PHE A 72 2.82 -11.75 -13.43
CA PHE A 72 2.09 -12.39 -12.33
C PHE A 72 1.65 -13.81 -12.68
N LEU A 73 1.71 -14.71 -11.68
CA LEU A 73 1.01 -15.99 -11.72
C LEU A 73 -0.49 -15.80 -11.47
N SER A 74 -0.85 -14.94 -10.51
CA SER A 74 -2.24 -14.63 -10.18
C SER A 74 -2.32 -13.32 -9.40
N VAL A 75 -3.43 -12.61 -9.56
CA VAL A 75 -3.76 -11.40 -8.80
C VAL A 75 -5.18 -11.51 -8.29
N LEU A 76 -5.35 -11.34 -6.98
CA LEU A 76 -6.66 -11.14 -6.37
C LEU A 76 -6.79 -9.70 -5.91
N ALA A 77 -7.82 -9.02 -6.39
CA ALA A 77 -8.20 -7.70 -5.92
C ALA A 77 -9.31 -7.80 -4.86
N LYS A 78 -9.14 -7.09 -3.75
CA LYS A 78 -10.15 -6.98 -2.69
C LYS A 78 -10.37 -5.54 -2.30
N GLN A 79 -11.54 -4.99 -2.64
CA GLN A 79 -11.93 -3.68 -2.15
C GLN A 79 -12.06 -3.70 -0.62
N LEU A 80 -11.47 -2.70 0.02
CA LEU A 80 -11.52 -2.52 1.47
C LEU A 80 -12.87 -1.91 1.86
N ASN A 81 -13.43 -2.40 2.96
CA ASN A 81 -14.74 -1.97 3.41
C ASN A 81 -14.76 -0.45 3.69
N TYR A 82 -15.81 0.22 3.22
CA TYR A 82 -16.06 1.65 3.42
C TYR A 82 -14.93 2.57 2.94
N SER A 83 -14.05 2.13 2.03
CA SER A 83 -12.95 2.95 1.52
C SER A 83 -12.85 2.93 0.00
N LYS A 84 -12.14 3.93 -0.53
CA LYS A 84 -11.78 4.03 -1.95
C LYS A 84 -10.53 3.22 -2.32
N TYR A 85 -10.08 2.33 -1.44
CA TYR A 85 -8.85 1.58 -1.64
C TYR A 85 -9.13 0.10 -1.83
N THR A 86 -8.32 -0.53 -2.67
CA THR A 86 -8.31 -1.96 -2.95
C THR A 86 -6.96 -2.52 -2.54
N VAL A 87 -6.97 -3.70 -1.90
CA VAL A 87 -5.75 -4.49 -1.67
C VAL A 87 -5.63 -5.51 -2.79
N LEU A 88 -4.48 -5.50 -3.44
CA LEU A 88 -4.07 -6.49 -4.42
C LEU A 88 -3.16 -7.51 -3.73
N TYR A 89 -3.49 -8.79 -3.91
CA TYR A 89 -2.66 -9.91 -3.51
C TYR A 89 -2.11 -10.55 -4.79
N SER A 90 -0.82 -10.35 -5.04
CA SER A 90 -0.17 -10.71 -6.30
C SER A 90 0.91 -11.76 -6.05
N TYR A 91 0.91 -12.83 -6.84
CA TYR A 91 1.96 -13.85 -6.82
C TYR A 91 2.93 -13.61 -7.99
N LEU A 92 4.12 -13.09 -7.69
CA LEU A 92 5.15 -12.72 -8.67
C LEU A 92 6.01 -13.93 -9.05
N LYS A 93 6.17 -14.20 -10.36
CA LYS A 93 7.10 -15.23 -10.84
C LYS A 93 8.56 -14.82 -10.64
N GLU A 94 8.88 -13.55 -10.83
CA GLU A 94 10.21 -12.99 -10.58
C GLU A 94 10.28 -12.34 -9.19
N LYS A 95 11.16 -12.85 -8.32
CA LYS A 95 11.25 -12.44 -6.91
C LYS A 95 11.85 -11.03 -6.72
N ASP A 96 12.58 -10.56 -7.72
CA ASP A 96 13.43 -9.36 -7.65
C ASP A 96 12.81 -8.10 -8.27
N ASN A 97 11.62 -8.20 -8.87
CA ASN A 97 11.01 -7.09 -9.59
C ASN A 97 9.58 -6.77 -9.07
N PRO A 98 9.43 -6.04 -7.96
CA PRO A 98 8.11 -5.63 -7.46
C PRO A 98 7.44 -4.67 -8.46
N ILE A 99 6.27 -5.05 -8.98
CA ILE A 99 5.58 -4.32 -10.07
C ILE A 99 4.94 -3.01 -9.59
N TYR A 100 4.56 -2.96 -8.32
CA TYR A 100 4.07 -1.74 -7.66
C TYR A 100 5.15 -1.13 -6.76
N ASN A 101 5.25 0.20 -6.81
CA ASN A 101 6.19 0.98 -6.00
C ASN A 101 5.85 0.84 -4.51
N LEU A 102 6.86 0.49 -3.71
CA LEU A 102 6.72 0.34 -2.26
C LEU A 102 6.33 1.65 -1.57
N ALA A 103 6.75 2.80 -2.09
CA ALA A 103 6.39 4.10 -1.54
C ALA A 103 4.91 4.42 -1.77
N ASP A 104 4.43 4.25 -3.00
CA ASP A 104 3.03 4.52 -3.37
C ASP A 104 2.06 3.60 -2.61
N THR A 105 2.40 2.31 -2.47
CA THR A 105 1.56 1.39 -1.67
C THR A 105 1.56 1.75 -0.19
N LYS A 106 2.68 2.23 0.37
CA LYS A 106 2.76 2.63 1.78
C LYS A 106 2.02 3.94 2.05
N ALA A 107 2.05 4.87 1.10
CA ALA A 107 1.27 6.10 1.15
C ALA A 107 -0.23 5.80 1.06
N ALA A 108 -0.65 4.94 0.12
CA ALA A 108 -2.04 4.50 0.01
C ALA A 108 -2.51 3.74 1.28
N GLU A 109 -1.66 2.86 1.84
CA GLU A 109 -1.92 2.21 3.13
C GLU A 109 -2.09 3.24 4.26
N HIS A 110 -1.23 4.27 4.30
CA HIS A 110 -1.32 5.34 5.28
C HIS A 110 -2.64 6.11 5.17
N GLU A 111 -3.01 6.54 3.96
CA GLU A 111 -4.27 7.26 3.73
C GLU A 111 -5.48 6.43 4.16
N TYR A 112 -5.49 5.13 3.82
CA TYR A 112 -6.54 4.20 4.25
C TYR A 112 -6.61 4.06 5.78
N LEU A 113 -5.48 3.83 6.45
CA LEU A 113 -5.44 3.67 7.91
C LEU A 113 -5.83 4.96 8.63
N SER A 114 -5.40 6.12 8.11
CA SER A 114 -5.76 7.44 8.62
C SER A 114 -7.25 7.72 8.45
N PHE A 115 -7.84 7.33 7.32
CA PHE A 115 -9.29 7.40 7.11
C PHE A 115 -10.05 6.51 8.10
N PHE A 116 -9.62 5.27 8.30
CA PHE A 116 -10.27 4.36 9.25
C PHE A 116 -10.15 4.84 10.70
N LYS A 117 -9.02 5.45 11.07
CA LYS A 117 -8.83 6.13 12.36
C LYS A 117 -9.84 7.27 12.55
N ARG A 118 -10.08 8.08 11.51
CA ARG A 118 -11.09 9.16 11.55
C ARG A 118 -12.50 8.59 11.75
N ILE A 119 -12.86 7.50 11.07
CA ILE A 119 -14.16 6.83 11.27
C ILE A 119 -14.33 6.39 12.72
N ILE A 120 -13.35 5.71 13.31
CA ILE A 120 -13.42 5.25 14.71
C ILE A 120 -13.62 6.44 15.66
N PHE A 121 -12.88 7.52 15.42
CA PHE A 121 -13.02 8.74 16.22
C PHE A 121 -14.40 9.38 16.07
N SER A 122 -14.89 9.54 14.84
CA SER A 122 -16.23 10.06 14.57
C SER A 122 -17.33 9.21 15.21
N LEU A 123 -17.20 7.88 15.19
CA LEU A 123 -18.14 6.96 15.84
C LEU A 123 -18.13 7.13 17.36
N ALA A 124 -16.95 7.30 17.97
CA ALA A 124 -16.82 7.55 19.41
C ALA A 124 -17.47 8.88 19.82
N VAL A 125 -17.24 9.94 19.05
CA VAL A 125 -17.84 11.27 19.27
C VAL A 125 -19.37 11.22 19.10
N LEU A 126 -19.86 10.57 18.04
CA LEU A 126 -21.30 10.41 17.82
C LEU A 126 -21.96 9.63 18.96
N THR A 127 -21.33 8.55 19.42
CA THR A 127 -21.78 7.77 20.58
C THR A 127 -21.88 8.67 21.82
N MET A 128 -20.87 9.50 22.07
CA MET A 128 -20.88 10.43 23.19
C MET A 128 -22.08 11.39 23.12
N PHE A 129 -22.35 12.01 21.97
CA PHE A 129 -23.51 12.88 21.79
C PHE A 129 -24.84 12.15 22.06
N VAL A 130 -25.00 10.94 21.53
CA VAL A 130 -26.19 10.11 21.74
C VAL A 130 -26.37 9.75 23.23
N CYS A 131 -25.30 9.35 23.92
CA CYS A 131 -25.33 9.05 25.35
C CYS A 131 -25.68 10.27 26.20
N VAL A 132 -25.14 11.45 25.87
CA VAL A 132 -25.49 12.71 26.56
C VAL A 132 -26.96 13.08 26.34
N ALA A 133 -27.47 12.93 25.11
CA ALA A 133 -28.88 13.18 24.81
C ALA A 133 -29.80 12.22 25.58
N PHE A 134 -29.48 10.93 25.61
CA PHE A 134 -30.24 9.94 26.41
C PHE A 134 -30.19 10.24 27.90
N TRP A 135 -29.03 10.62 28.41
CA TRP A 135 -28.88 11.00 29.82
C TRP A 135 -29.76 12.22 30.14
N SER A 136 -29.71 13.27 29.31
CA SER A 136 -30.56 14.47 29.46
C SER A 136 -32.06 14.16 29.37
N TYR A 137 -32.44 13.20 28.52
CA TYR A 137 -33.84 12.78 28.40
C TYR A 137 -34.32 12.06 29.67
N PHE A 138 -33.50 11.15 30.21
CA PHE A 138 -33.85 10.42 31.42
C PHE A 138 -33.86 11.30 32.67
N THR A 139 -32.98 12.30 32.76
CA THR A 139 -33.02 13.29 33.85
C THR A 139 -34.28 14.14 33.77
N ALA A 140 -34.67 14.60 32.58
CA ALA A 140 -35.87 15.42 32.40
C ALA A 140 -37.18 14.70 32.80
N ILE A 141 -37.24 13.38 32.65
CA ILE A 141 -38.43 12.57 32.99
C ILE A 141 -38.40 12.06 34.44
N GLY A 142 -37.37 12.41 35.22
CA GLY A 142 -37.28 12.01 36.63
C GLY A 142 -37.13 10.50 36.84
N LYS A 143 -36.48 9.82 35.90
CA LYS A 143 -36.22 8.37 35.99
C LYS A 143 -35.27 8.05 37.16
N PRO A 144 -35.34 6.83 37.75
CA PRO A 144 -34.51 6.44 38.88
C PRO A 144 -33.01 6.44 38.55
N SER A 145 -32.18 6.55 39.60
CA SER A 145 -30.72 6.66 39.49
C SER A 145 -30.05 5.52 38.70
N SER A 146 -30.60 4.30 38.76
CA SER A 146 -30.09 3.15 38.00
C SER A 146 -30.19 3.33 36.48
N THR A 147 -31.29 3.90 35.99
CA THR A 147 -31.49 4.21 34.55
C THR A 147 -30.64 5.39 34.07
N LEU A 148 -30.19 6.26 34.97
CA LEU A 148 -29.28 7.37 34.65
C LEU A 148 -27.83 6.92 34.42
N LEU A 149 -27.44 5.75 34.94
CA LEU A 149 -26.09 5.19 34.76
C LEU A 149 -25.93 4.45 33.42
N MET A 150 -27.02 4.00 32.81
CA MET A 150 -27.01 3.18 31.59
C MET A 150 -26.31 3.88 30.39
N PRO A 151 -26.54 5.18 30.10
CA PRO A 151 -25.83 5.86 29.01
C PRO A 151 -24.31 5.93 29.23
N MET A 152 -23.86 6.12 30.48
CA MET A 152 -22.43 6.12 30.81
C MET A 152 -21.80 4.74 30.63
N GLN A 153 -22.50 3.67 31.04
CA GLN A 153 -22.03 2.29 30.83
C GLN A 153 -21.88 1.98 29.35
N ILE A 154 -22.87 2.32 28.52
CA ILE A 154 -22.82 2.14 27.07
C ILE A 154 -21.61 2.89 26.47
N MET A 155 -21.41 4.15 26.87
CA MET A 155 -20.28 4.96 26.42
C MET A 155 -18.93 4.31 26.77
N ILE A 156 -18.77 3.85 28.02
CA ILE A 156 -17.55 3.17 28.48
C ILE A 156 -17.32 1.87 27.70
N SER A 157 -18.36 1.04 27.52
CA SER A 157 -18.26 -0.21 26.77
C SER A 157 -17.81 0.02 25.33
N ILE A 158 -18.37 1.01 24.65
CA ILE A 158 -17.98 1.37 23.28
C ILE A 158 -16.52 1.85 23.26
N PHE A 159 -16.10 2.66 24.23
CA PHE A 159 -14.72 3.13 24.32
C PHE A 159 -13.72 1.98 24.53
N ILE A 160 -14.07 1.02 25.40
CA ILE A 160 -13.26 -0.19 25.65
C ILE A 160 -13.15 -1.03 24.37
N ILE A 161 -14.24 -1.17 23.60
CA ILE A 161 -14.25 -1.92 22.34
C ILE A 161 -13.41 -1.22 21.26
N LEU A 162 -13.50 0.11 21.13
CA LEU A 162 -12.82 0.88 20.09
C LEU A 162 -11.32 1.09 20.38
N SER A 163 -10.92 1.16 21.65
CA SER A 163 -9.54 1.37 22.09
C SER A 163 -8.51 0.40 21.46
N PRO A 164 -8.69 -0.94 21.50
CA PRO A 164 -7.73 -1.86 20.90
C PRO A 164 -7.58 -1.66 19.38
N PHE A 165 -8.67 -1.34 18.66
CA PHE A 165 -8.57 -1.03 17.22
C PHE A 165 -7.72 0.22 16.97
N ASN A 166 -7.94 1.29 17.74
CA ASN A 166 -7.16 2.51 17.62
C ASN A 166 -5.66 2.27 17.92
N ILE A 167 -5.35 1.47 18.95
CA ILE A 167 -3.96 1.09 19.28
C ILE A 167 -3.33 0.30 18.14
N LEU A 168 -4.02 -0.70 17.59
CA LEU A 168 -3.53 -1.53 16.48
C LEU A 168 -3.27 -0.70 15.22
N ILE A 169 -4.18 0.22 14.88
CA ILE A 169 -4.03 1.11 13.71
C ILE A 169 -2.83 2.05 13.91
N ASN A 170 -2.72 2.72 15.06
CA ASN A 170 -1.60 3.62 15.32
C ASN A 170 -0.25 2.89 15.34
N ARG A 171 -0.20 1.68 15.90
CA ARG A 171 1.00 0.82 15.84
C ARG A 171 1.37 0.48 14.40
N ARG A 172 0.38 0.15 13.56
CA ARG A 172 0.60 -0.18 12.14
C ARG A 172 1.09 1.03 11.36
N ILE A 173 0.45 2.20 11.53
CA ILE A 173 0.89 3.45 10.90
C ILE A 173 2.35 3.74 11.29
N ARG A 174 2.68 3.67 12.58
CA ARG A 174 4.03 4.00 13.08
C ARG A 174 5.12 3.05 12.56
N LYS A 175 4.79 1.77 12.31
CA LYS A 175 5.78 0.74 11.93
C LYS A 175 5.90 0.54 10.41
N ASN A 176 4.81 0.69 9.67
CA ASN A 176 4.75 0.24 8.28
C ASN A 176 4.57 1.37 7.25
N CYS A 177 4.01 2.51 7.65
CA CYS A 177 3.86 3.67 6.77
C CYS A 177 5.15 4.51 6.74
N PRO A 178 5.40 5.28 5.66
CA PRO A 178 6.58 6.13 5.58
C PRO A 178 6.49 7.20 6.67
N LYS A 179 7.63 7.57 7.28
CA LYS A 179 7.68 8.77 8.11
C LYS A 179 7.84 9.99 7.20
N ILE A 180 7.42 11.17 7.67
CA ILE A 180 7.66 12.45 6.97
C ILE A 180 9.17 12.66 6.68
N GLU A 181 10.05 12.10 7.50
CA GLU A 181 11.51 12.10 7.28
C GLU A 181 11.97 11.23 6.09
N ASP A 182 11.11 10.35 5.57
CA ASP A 182 11.36 9.57 4.35
C ASP A 182 10.90 10.32 3.07
N GLU A 183 10.39 11.55 3.14
CA GLU A 183 9.59 12.17 2.07
C GLU A 183 10.36 12.94 0.97
N LEU A 184 11.69 13.07 1.02
CA LEU A 184 12.44 13.70 -0.07
C LEU A 184 13.10 12.66 -0.99
N TYR A 185 12.34 11.66 -1.43
CA TYR A 185 12.72 10.92 -2.64
C TYR A 185 12.09 11.63 -3.85
N LEU A 186 12.93 12.23 -4.68
CA LEU A 186 12.51 12.79 -5.95
C LEU A 186 12.34 11.65 -6.96
N SER A 187 11.22 11.69 -7.69
CA SER A 187 10.97 10.76 -8.79
C SER A 187 11.54 11.36 -10.06
N TYR A 188 12.49 10.63 -10.65
CA TYR A 188 13.13 10.96 -11.91
C TYR A 188 12.76 9.92 -12.98
N SER A 189 12.54 10.37 -14.21
CA SER A 189 12.52 9.52 -15.39
C SER A 189 13.90 9.58 -16.03
N VAL A 190 14.59 8.43 -16.06
CA VAL A 190 15.93 8.29 -16.61
C VAL A 190 15.83 7.54 -17.94
N SER A 191 16.33 8.12 -19.03
CA SER A 191 16.48 7.41 -20.30
C SER A 191 17.94 7.21 -20.62
N VAL A 192 18.32 5.98 -20.95
CA VAL A 192 19.69 5.60 -21.29
C VAL A 192 19.68 5.06 -22.72
N LYS A 193 20.44 5.69 -23.61
CA LYS A 193 20.61 5.21 -24.98
C LYS A 193 21.77 4.21 -25.01
N SER A 194 21.47 2.98 -25.41
CA SER A 194 22.44 1.89 -25.56
C SER A 194 22.06 1.08 -26.80
N PRO A 195 22.85 1.13 -27.88
CA PRO A 195 22.50 0.46 -29.13
C PRO A 195 22.73 -1.07 -29.11
N GLU A 196 23.53 -1.59 -28.18
CA GLU A 196 23.96 -3.00 -28.21
C GLU A 196 23.18 -3.91 -27.25
N SER A 197 22.85 -3.42 -26.05
CA SER A 197 22.15 -4.23 -25.04
C SER A 197 21.52 -3.38 -23.92
N GLN A 198 20.62 -3.99 -23.15
CA GLN A 198 20.00 -3.37 -21.99
C GLN A 198 21.06 -2.98 -20.94
N PRO A 199 21.10 -1.72 -20.48
CA PRO A 199 22.09 -1.27 -19.49
C PRO A 199 22.00 -2.05 -18.18
N ASP A 200 23.16 -2.37 -17.60
CA ASP A 200 23.24 -3.03 -16.29
C ASP A 200 22.98 -2.04 -15.13
N ILE A 201 21.71 -1.95 -14.75
CA ILE A 201 21.22 -1.09 -13.67
C ILE A 201 21.59 -1.62 -12.28
N ASP A 202 22.01 -2.89 -12.14
CA ASP A 202 22.34 -3.44 -10.83
C ASP A 202 23.52 -2.72 -10.19
N SER A 203 24.45 -2.26 -11.02
CA SER A 203 25.58 -1.40 -10.63
C SER A 203 25.18 -0.03 -10.09
N LEU A 204 23.93 0.41 -10.33
CA LEU A 204 23.40 1.73 -10.00
C LEU A 204 22.41 1.73 -8.83
N LYS A 205 22.17 0.58 -8.19
CA LYS A 205 21.21 0.43 -7.06
C LYS A 205 21.49 1.38 -5.88
N PHE A 206 22.73 1.84 -5.72
CA PHE A 206 23.10 2.80 -4.66
C PHE A 206 22.46 4.19 -4.85
N LEU A 207 22.12 4.56 -6.09
CA LEU A 207 21.46 5.84 -6.39
C LEU A 207 19.99 5.85 -5.98
N GLY A 208 19.40 4.69 -5.71
CA GLY A 208 18.01 4.59 -5.30
C GLY A 208 17.28 3.43 -5.95
N ALA A 209 15.96 3.50 -5.93
CA ALA A 209 15.12 2.44 -6.47
C ALA A 209 14.86 2.68 -7.96
N TRP A 210 15.43 1.81 -8.79
CA TRP A 210 15.27 1.81 -10.24
C TRP A 210 14.09 0.94 -10.65
N ARG A 211 13.38 1.36 -11.71
CA ARG A 211 12.27 0.63 -12.31
C ARG A 211 12.33 0.76 -13.81
N TYR A 212 12.42 -0.35 -14.52
CA TYR A 212 12.29 -0.36 -15.98
C TYR A 212 10.87 0.02 -16.42
N GLN A 213 10.75 0.88 -17.43
CA GLN A 213 9.46 1.25 -18.03
C GLN A 213 9.26 0.57 -19.37
N THR A 214 10.15 0.81 -20.31
CA THR A 214 10.04 0.38 -21.71
C THR A 214 11.34 0.67 -22.44
N ASP A 215 11.51 0.09 -23.62
CA ASP A 215 12.53 0.44 -24.61
C ASP A 215 11.88 0.95 -25.90
N LYS A 216 12.58 1.86 -26.60
CA LYS A 216 12.24 2.30 -27.95
C LYS A 216 13.50 2.71 -28.69
N GLU A 217 13.77 2.11 -29.85
CA GLU A 217 14.86 2.49 -30.76
C GLU A 217 16.24 2.56 -30.07
N GLY A 218 16.57 1.56 -29.23
CA GLY A 218 17.83 1.51 -28.49
C GLY A 218 17.93 2.52 -27.34
N LYS A 219 16.80 3.13 -26.92
CA LYS A 219 16.68 3.92 -25.68
C LYS A 219 15.87 3.15 -24.65
N TYR A 220 16.45 2.94 -23.49
CA TYR A 220 15.84 2.27 -22.35
C TYR A 220 15.37 3.31 -21.34
N TYR A 221 14.10 3.25 -20.97
CA TYR A 221 13.46 4.20 -20.06
C TYR A 221 13.27 3.56 -18.69
N TYR A 222 13.62 4.31 -17.66
CA TYR A 222 13.54 3.91 -16.26
C TYR A 222 12.89 5.01 -15.44
N ASN A 223 12.23 4.63 -14.36
CA ASN A 223 11.91 5.51 -13.25
C ASN A 223 12.90 5.25 -12.12
N LEU A 224 13.50 6.31 -11.60
CA LEU A 224 14.39 6.28 -10.45
C LEU A 224 13.77 7.08 -9.31
N PHE A 225 13.65 6.46 -8.14
CA PHE A 225 13.36 7.16 -6.89
C PHE A 225 14.65 7.35 -6.12
N SER A 226 15.11 8.59 -6.03
CA SER A 226 16.40 8.92 -5.47
C SER A 226 16.33 10.12 -4.53
N LYS A 227 17.17 10.11 -3.50
CA LYS A 227 17.46 11.28 -2.65
C LYS A 227 18.53 12.18 -3.26
N GLU A 228 19.23 11.68 -4.27
CA GLU A 228 20.29 12.41 -4.93
C GLU A 228 19.72 13.46 -5.90
N PRO A 229 20.41 14.60 -6.05
CA PRO A 229 20.03 15.58 -7.05
C PRO A 229 20.27 15.04 -8.47
N LYS A 230 19.51 15.56 -9.44
CA LYS A 230 19.57 15.19 -10.86
C LYS A 230 20.98 15.10 -11.42
N ASP A 231 21.84 16.06 -11.11
CA ASP A 231 23.20 16.12 -11.64
C ASP A 231 24.09 14.99 -11.11
N VAL A 232 23.91 14.60 -9.85
CA VAL A 232 24.62 13.47 -9.23
C VAL A 232 24.15 12.16 -9.85
N ILE A 233 22.85 12.03 -10.12
CA ILE A 233 22.29 10.87 -10.81
C ILE A 233 22.91 10.76 -12.21
N LEU A 234 22.85 11.83 -13.01
CA LEU A 234 23.34 11.84 -14.38
C LEU A 234 24.83 11.45 -14.46
N LYS A 235 25.68 12.07 -13.62
CA LYS A 235 27.11 11.75 -13.54
C LYS A 235 27.38 10.31 -13.16
N ASN A 236 26.69 9.79 -12.15
CA ASN A 236 26.93 8.41 -11.69
C ASN A 236 26.44 7.38 -12.72
N VAL A 237 25.33 7.65 -13.41
CA VAL A 237 24.79 6.77 -14.45
C VAL A 237 25.72 6.74 -15.66
N SER A 238 26.15 7.90 -16.14
CA SER A 238 27.13 8.02 -17.22
C SER A 238 28.44 7.31 -16.87
N ALA A 239 28.99 7.57 -15.68
CA ALA A 239 30.27 7.01 -15.26
C ALA A 239 30.24 5.49 -15.07
N LYS A 240 29.19 4.92 -14.45
CA LYS A 240 29.12 3.48 -14.17
C LYS A 240 28.76 2.65 -15.38
N LEU A 241 27.92 3.18 -16.27
CA LEU A 241 27.55 2.51 -17.50
C LEU A 241 28.56 2.77 -18.63
N HIS A 242 29.59 3.59 -18.39
CA HIS A 242 30.59 3.99 -19.39
C HIS A 242 29.95 4.59 -20.65
N LEU A 243 28.91 5.40 -20.45
CA LEU A 243 28.17 6.07 -21.52
C LEU A 243 28.46 7.57 -21.50
N PRO A 244 28.50 8.26 -22.66
CA PRO A 244 28.60 9.70 -22.69
C PRO A 244 27.36 10.33 -22.03
N GLU A 245 27.53 11.47 -21.36
CA GLU A 245 26.43 12.18 -20.68
C GLU A 245 25.27 12.53 -21.64
N GLU A 246 25.57 12.75 -22.93
CA GLU A 246 24.59 13.04 -23.99
C GLU A 246 23.62 11.87 -24.27
N ASP A 247 23.99 10.65 -23.90
CA ASP A 247 23.19 9.44 -24.07
C ASP A 247 22.39 9.09 -22.81
N VAL A 248 22.52 9.87 -21.74
CA VAL A 248 21.79 9.72 -20.48
C VAL A 248 20.96 10.97 -20.19
N TYR A 249 19.64 10.81 -20.12
CA TYR A 249 18.73 11.90 -19.78
C TYR A 249 18.05 11.61 -18.46
N VAL A 250 17.99 12.59 -17.57
CA VAL A 250 17.28 12.51 -16.30
C VAL A 250 16.27 13.64 -16.26
N TYR A 251 14.99 13.33 -16.09
CA TYR A 251 13.90 14.30 -16.01
C TYR A 251 13.22 14.20 -14.66
N SER A 252 13.17 15.30 -13.91
CA SER A 252 12.29 15.40 -12.74
C SER A 252 10.88 15.75 -13.20
N ARG A 253 9.84 15.33 -12.46
CA ARG A 253 8.48 15.87 -12.68
C ARG A 253 8.40 17.39 -12.50
N PHE A 254 9.34 17.97 -11.75
CA PHE A 254 9.49 19.42 -11.58
C PHE A 254 10.17 20.10 -12.78
N ASP A 255 10.92 19.37 -13.62
CA ASP A 255 11.54 19.93 -14.82
C ASP A 255 10.51 20.23 -15.92
N LEU A 256 9.38 19.51 -15.92
CA LEU A 256 8.26 19.70 -16.86
C LEU A 256 7.37 20.90 -16.50
N PHE A 257 7.48 21.40 -15.27
CA PHE A 257 6.80 22.60 -14.79
C PHE A 257 7.80 23.42 -13.97
N PRO A 258 8.66 24.23 -14.62
CA PRO A 258 9.62 25.06 -13.89
C PRO A 258 8.84 26.08 -13.04
N ILE A 259 8.67 25.77 -11.76
CA ILE A 259 8.29 26.77 -10.77
C ILE A 259 9.59 27.52 -10.48
N THR A 260 9.81 28.63 -11.17
CA THR A 260 10.85 29.59 -10.81
C THR A 260 10.54 30.13 -9.41
N MET A 261 11.09 29.50 -8.38
CA MET A 261 11.19 30.15 -7.07
C MET A 261 12.37 31.11 -7.15
N HIS A 262 12.08 32.40 -7.30
CA HIS A 262 13.03 33.45 -6.96
C HIS A 262 13.23 33.43 -5.44
N PHE A 263 14.46 33.14 -5.00
CA PHE A 263 14.93 33.43 -3.65
C PHE A 263 15.48 34.86 -3.59
#